data_AF-A0A2E7H8N3-F1
#
_entry.id   AF-A0A2E7H8N3-F1
#
_cell.length_a   1.000
_cell.length_b   1.000
_cell.length_c   1.000
_cell.angle_alpha   90.00
_cell.angle_beta   90.00
_cell.angle_gamma   90.00
#
_symmetry.space_group_name_H-M   'P 1'
#
loop_
_entity.id
_entity.type
_entity.pdbx_description
1 polymer ?
#
loop_
_entity_poly.entity_id
_entity_poly.type
_entity_poly.pdbx_seq_one_letter_code
_entity_poly.pdbx_strand_id
1 'polypeptide(L)'
;MNELNSKRLENYIQEAKKLLLETEMLSYSINNRSIKLKLSENVIPNLINFITYLEVKRFDRKEINFYIRQCLNELNEIAEYNKQTMLLTSKYKIIKEDANLIVDLKQ
;
A
#
# COMPACT_ATOMS: atom_id res chain seq x y z
N MET A 1 -11.72 15.12 -15.02
CA MET A 1 -10.34 14.79 -14.60
C MET A 1 -9.43 15.16 -15.76
N ASN A 2 -8.51 16.11 -15.54
CA ASN A 2 -7.54 16.58 -16.55
C ASN A 2 -6.54 15.45 -16.91
N GLU A 3 -6.06 15.41 -18.15
CA GLU A 3 -5.04 14.46 -18.66
C GLU A 3 -3.78 14.37 -17.78
N LEU A 4 -3.29 15.51 -17.27
CA LEU A 4 -2.21 15.59 -16.28
C LEU A 4 -2.55 14.85 -14.97
N ASN A 5 -3.80 14.95 -14.50
CA ASN A 5 -4.24 14.24 -13.30
C ASN A 5 -4.42 12.73 -13.57
N SER A 6 -4.81 12.35 -14.79
CA SER A 6 -4.88 10.93 -15.20
C SER A 6 -3.49 10.30 -15.21
N LYS A 7 -2.49 10.98 -15.80
CA LYS A 7 -1.10 10.49 -15.84
C LYS A 7 -0.48 10.39 -14.45
N ARG A 8 -0.76 11.35 -13.56
CA ARG A 8 -0.34 11.30 -12.15
C ARG A 8 -0.93 10.10 -11.42
N LEU A 9 -2.23 9.86 -11.58
CA LEU A 9 -2.90 8.70 -11.00
C LEU A 9 -2.32 7.38 -11.52
N GLU A 10 -2.09 7.27 -12.83
CA GLU A 10 -1.50 6.07 -13.43
C GLU A 10 -0.11 5.78 -12.87
N ASN A 11 0.77 6.80 -12.80
CA ASN A 11 2.10 6.64 -12.19
C ASN A 11 2.00 6.16 -10.74
N TYR A 12 1.10 6.74 -9.96
CA TYR A 12 0.90 6.36 -8.58
C TYR A 12 0.41 4.91 -8.43
N ILE A 13 -0.54 4.48 -9.26
CA ILE A 13 -0.99 3.08 -9.29
C ILE A 13 0.17 2.15 -9.61
N GLN A 14 1.06 2.53 -10.54
CA GLN A 14 2.25 1.73 -10.85
C GLN A 14 3.23 1.66 -9.68
N GLU A 15 3.41 2.73 -8.91
CA GLU A 15 4.23 2.71 -7.69
C GLU A 15 3.63 1.80 -6.61
N ALA A 16 2.32 1.86 -6.41
CA ALA A 16 1.63 0.96 -5.49
C ALA A 16 1.76 -0.52 -5.92
N LYS A 17 1.69 -0.82 -7.22
CA LYS A 17 1.92 -2.16 -7.77
C LYS A 17 3.35 -2.65 -7.58
N LYS A 18 4.35 -1.79 -7.73
CA LYS A 18 5.75 -2.13 -7.42
C LYS A 18 5.91 -2.48 -5.94
N LEU A 19 5.29 -1.70 -5.05
CA LEU A 19 5.30 -1.98 -3.62
C LEU A 19 4.60 -3.31 -3.27
N LEU A 20 3.52 -3.65 -3.97
CA LEU A 20 2.85 -4.95 -3.85
C LEU A 20 3.83 -6.08 -4.18
N LEU A 21 4.50 -6.01 -5.33
CA LEU A 21 5.47 -7.02 -5.74
C LEU A 21 6.63 -7.16 -4.72
N GLU A 22 7.16 -6.05 -4.22
CA GLU A 22 8.18 -6.08 -3.16
C GLU A 22 7.67 -6.76 -1.88
N THR A 23 6.41 -6.51 -1.51
CA THR A 23 5.79 -7.09 -0.32
C THR A 23 5.61 -8.61 -0.49
N GLU A 24 5.17 -9.05 -1.68
CA GLU A 24 5.07 -10.47 -2.04
C GLU A 24 6.45 -11.15 -2.03
N MET A 25 7.46 -10.55 -2.64
CA MET A 25 8.82 -11.09 -2.62
C MET A 25 9.37 -11.24 -1.20
N LEU A 26 9.08 -10.28 -0.30
CA LEU A 26 9.47 -10.41 1.10
C LEU A 26 8.70 -11.55 1.79
N SER A 27 7.39 -11.69 1.57
CA SER A 27 6.60 -12.74 2.21
C SER A 27 7.07 -14.15 1.83
N TYR A 28 7.56 -14.34 0.60
CA TYR A 28 8.15 -15.60 0.16
C TYR A 28 9.55 -15.85 0.72
N SER A 29 10.38 -14.81 0.86
CA SER A 29 11.79 -14.94 1.25
C SER A 29 12.03 -14.91 2.76
N ILE A 30 11.07 -14.41 3.56
CA ILE A 30 11.26 -14.28 5.00
C ILE A 30 11.05 -15.62 5.73
N ASN A 31 12.03 -15.99 6.56
CA ASN A 31 11.97 -17.23 7.34
C ASN A 31 11.09 -17.13 8.60
N ASN A 32 10.80 -15.91 9.06
CA ASN A 32 9.95 -15.71 10.23
C ASN A 32 8.48 -15.95 9.88
N ARG A 33 7.92 -17.07 10.38
CA ARG A 33 6.54 -17.47 10.11
C ARG A 33 5.51 -16.42 10.51
N SER A 34 5.69 -15.75 11.66
CA SER A 34 4.75 -14.72 12.14
C SER A 34 4.69 -13.54 11.17
N ILE A 35 5.87 -13.05 10.74
CA ILE A 35 5.95 -11.99 9.75
C ILE A 35 5.35 -12.43 8.42
N LYS A 36 5.68 -13.64 7.95
CA LYS A 36 5.15 -14.19 6.71
C LYS A 36 3.62 -14.23 6.71
N LEU A 37 3.00 -14.67 7.80
CA LEU A 37 1.54 -14.71 7.94
C LEU A 37 0.94 -13.30 7.87
N LYS A 38 1.48 -12.34 8.65
CA LYS A 38 1.01 -10.94 8.59
C LYS A 38 1.12 -10.34 7.19
N LEU A 39 2.23 -10.58 6.50
CA LEU A 39 2.40 -10.10 5.12
C LEU A 39 1.37 -10.74 4.17
N SER A 40 1.20 -12.06 4.24
CA SER A 40 0.39 -12.83 3.28
C SER A 40 -1.11 -12.75 3.52
N GLU A 41 -1.53 -12.70 4.77
CA GLU A 41 -2.95 -12.76 5.17
C GLU A 41 -3.54 -11.37 5.40
N ASN A 42 -2.72 -10.38 5.78
CA ASN A 42 -3.20 -9.04 6.09
C ASN A 42 -2.67 -7.98 5.12
N VAL A 43 -1.36 -7.81 5.01
CA VAL A 43 -0.77 -6.67 4.26
C VAL A 43 -1.05 -6.76 2.76
N ILE A 44 -0.76 -7.92 2.14
CA ILE A 44 -0.93 -8.12 0.69
C ILE A 44 -2.40 -7.98 0.27
N PRO A 45 -3.38 -8.65 0.91
CA PRO A 45 -4.79 -8.49 0.54
C PRO A 45 -5.30 -7.05 0.69
N ASN A 46 -4.90 -6.35 1.76
CA ASN A 46 -5.29 -4.94 1.94
C ASN A 46 -4.66 -4.03 0.88
N LEU A 47 -3.40 -4.26 0.48
CA LEU A 47 -2.78 -3.48 -0.58
C LEU A 47 -3.43 -3.75 -1.96
N ILE A 48 -3.85 -4.98 -2.25
CA ILE A 48 -4.61 -5.31 -3.47
C ILE A 48 -5.93 -4.55 -3.50
N ASN A 49 -6.68 -4.53 -2.38
CA ASN A 49 -7.93 -3.77 -2.29
C ASN A 49 -7.67 -2.28 -2.52
N PHE A 50 -6.68 -1.71 -1.84
CA PHE A 50 -6.27 -0.32 -2.02
C PHE A 50 -6.00 0.02 -3.50
N ILE A 51 -5.19 -0.78 -4.20
CA ILE A 51 -4.87 -0.59 -5.62
C ILE A 51 -6.14 -0.69 -6.47
N THR A 52 -6.99 -1.68 -6.19
CA THR A 52 -8.24 -1.90 -6.94
C THR A 52 -9.15 -0.68 -6.89
N TYR A 53 -9.33 -0.07 -5.71
CA TYR A 53 -10.13 1.15 -5.55
C TYR A 53 -9.61 2.31 -6.41
N LEU A 54 -8.29 2.46 -6.52
CA LEU A 54 -7.67 3.47 -7.38
C LEU A 54 -7.89 3.18 -8.87
N GLU A 55 -7.73 1.93 -9.30
CA GLU A 55 -7.89 1.50 -10.69
C GLU A 55 -9.32 1.68 -11.18
N VAL A 56 -10.31 1.32 -10.37
CA VAL A 56 -11.73 1.51 -10.72
C VAL A 56 -12.20 2.96 -10.50
N LYS A 57 -11.27 3.88 -10.20
CA LYS A 57 -11.52 5.32 -9.96
C LYS A 57 -12.57 5.57 -8.88
N ARG A 58 -12.74 4.62 -7.95
CA ARG A 58 -13.59 4.77 -6.76
C ARG A 58 -12.77 5.42 -5.66
N PHE A 59 -12.62 6.74 -5.77
CA PHE A 59 -11.95 7.56 -4.74
C PHE A 59 -12.83 7.78 -3.50
N ASP A 60 -13.33 6.70 -2.91
CA ASP A 60 -13.92 6.78 -1.58
C ASP A 60 -12.77 6.94 -0.58
N ARG A 61 -12.63 8.15 -0.04
CA ARG A 61 -11.58 8.50 0.93
C ARG A 61 -11.56 7.54 2.11
N LYS A 62 -12.73 7.11 2.58
CA LYS A 62 -12.84 6.26 3.76
C LYS A 62 -12.26 4.88 3.48
N GLU A 63 -12.63 4.27 2.35
CA GLU A 63 -12.15 2.95 1.94
C GLU A 63 -10.66 2.97 1.61
N ILE A 64 -10.20 3.91 0.78
CA ILE A 64 -8.79 4.06 0.42
C ILE A 64 -7.90 4.22 1.66
N ASN A 65 -8.30 5.11 2.58
CA ASN A 65 -7.54 5.32 3.81
C ASN A 65 -7.66 4.13 4.79
N PHE A 66 -8.77 3.39 4.76
CA PHE A 66 -8.94 2.20 5.58
C PHE A 66 -7.91 1.14 5.19
N TYR A 67 -7.84 0.74 3.91
CA TYR A 67 -6.95 -0.34 3.48
C TYR A 67 -5.47 -0.02 3.71
N ILE A 68 -5.02 1.18 3.35
CA ILE A 68 -3.60 1.55 3.54
C ILE A 68 -3.25 1.66 5.04
N ARG A 69 -4.20 2.04 5.89
CA ARG A 69 -4.00 2.07 7.35
C ARG A 69 -3.88 0.67 7.92
N GLN A 70 -4.67 -0.30 7.45
CA GLN A 70 -4.54 -1.70 7.88
C GLN A 70 -3.15 -2.22 7.54
N CYS A 71 -2.65 -1.99 6.32
CA CYS A 71 -1.29 -2.37 5.95
C CYS A 71 -0.24 -1.78 6.91
N LEU A 72 -0.35 -0.47 7.21
CA LEU A 72 0.60 0.21 8.09
C LEU A 72 0.55 -0.29 9.53
N ASN A 73 -0.62 -0.62 10.07
CA ASN A 73 -0.74 -1.16 11.43
C ASN A 73 0.03 -2.48 11.53
N GLU A 74 -0.23 -3.41 10.62
CA GLU A 74 0.42 -4.72 10.56
C GLU A 74 1.93 -4.60 10.36
N LEU A 75 2.36 -3.71 9.46
CA LEU A 75 3.78 -3.45 9.17
C LEU A 75 4.50 -2.83 10.38
N ASN A 76 3.89 -1.86 11.07
CA ASN A 76 4.49 -1.27 12.27
C ASN A 76 4.70 -2.31 13.37
N GLU A 77 3.75 -3.23 13.56
CA GLU A 77 3.88 -4.30 14.56
C GLU A 77 5.04 -5.27 14.28
N ILE A 78 5.47 -5.41 13.02
CA ILE A 78 6.59 -6.29 12.65
C ILE A 78 7.90 -5.54 12.40
N ALA A 79 7.84 -4.24 12.12
CA ALA A 79 8.98 -3.37 11.85
C ALA A 79 9.97 -3.31 13.01
N GLU A 80 9.47 -3.43 14.24
CA GLU A 80 10.30 -3.46 15.46
C GLU A 80 11.24 -4.67 15.50
N TYR A 81 10.90 -5.74 14.77
CA TYR A 81 11.60 -7.02 14.85
C TYR A 81 12.37 -7.37 13.57
N ASN A 82 12.23 -6.60 12.49
CA ASN A 82 12.88 -6.91 11.21
C ASN A 82 13.19 -5.67 10.32
N LYS A 83 14.46 -5.49 9.95
CA LYS A 83 14.94 -4.36 9.13
C LYS A 83 14.29 -4.27 7.73
N GLN A 84 14.01 -5.40 7.07
CA GLN A 84 13.36 -5.40 5.76
C GLN A 84 11.91 -4.90 5.87
N THR A 85 11.20 -5.30 6.92
CA THR A 85 9.83 -4.81 7.19
C THR A 85 9.81 -3.33 7.59
N MET A 86 10.86 -2.83 8.26
CA MET A 86 11.01 -1.40 8.54
C MET A 86 11.15 -0.56 7.25
N LEU A 87 11.94 -1.03 6.29
CA LEU A 87 12.07 -0.36 4.98
C LEU A 87 10.74 -0.34 4.23
N LEU A 88 10.01 -1.46 4.23
CA LEU A 88 8.66 -1.54 3.66
C LEU A 88 7.71 -0.56 4.34
N THR A 89 7.71 -0.49 5.67
CA THR A 89 6.87 0.44 6.44
C THR A 89 7.07 1.89 5.98
N SER A 90 8.31 2.32 5.73
CA SER A 90 8.59 3.67 5.21
C SER A 90 7.98 3.91 3.82
N LYS A 91 8.06 2.93 2.91
CA LYS A 91 7.44 3.03 1.58
C LYS A 91 5.90 3.12 1.66
N TYR A 92 5.29 2.36 2.57
CA TYR A 92 3.84 2.43 2.80
C TYR A 92 3.39 3.79 3.37
N LYS A 93 4.23 4.44 4.19
CA LYS A 93 3.94 5.79 4.70
C LYS A 93 3.89 6.82 3.58
N ILE A 94 4.83 6.76 2.63
CA ILE A 94 4.86 7.62 1.44
C ILE A 94 3.59 7.42 0.61
N ILE A 95 3.24 6.15 0.30
CA ILE A 95 2.01 5.82 -0.43
C ILE A 95 0.78 6.41 0.27
N LYS A 96 0.66 6.31 1.60
CA LYS A 96 -0.47 6.89 2.33
C LYS A 96 -0.53 8.41 2.23
N GLU A 97 0.62 9.09 2.28
CA GLU A 97 0.68 10.55 2.13
C GLU A 97 0.20 10.97 0.74
N ASP A 98 0.71 10.30 -0.30
CA ASP A 98 0.33 10.52 -1.69
C ASP A 98 -1.15 10.16 -1.98
N ALA A 99 -1.70 9.15 -1.29
CA ALA A 99 -3.11 8.78 -1.41
C ALA A 99 -4.03 9.94 -1.05
N ASN A 100 -3.68 10.72 -0.01
CA ASN A 100 -4.48 11.88 0.39
C ASN A 100 -4.47 12.96 -0.69
N LEU A 101 -3.32 13.19 -1.32
CA LEU A 101 -3.20 14.14 -2.43
C LEU A 101 -4.07 13.72 -3.62
N ILE A 102 -4.13 12.43 -3.94
CA ILE A 102 -4.90 11.91 -5.07
C ILE A 102 -6.41 11.93 -4.81
N VAL A 103 -6.83 11.60 -3.59
CA VAL A 103 -8.24 11.68 -3.20
C VAL A 103 -8.74 13.13 -3.24
N ASP A 104 -7.86 14.09 -2.94
CA ASP A 104 -8.18 15.51 -2.99
C ASP A 104 -8.15 16.09 -4.43
N LEU A 105 -7.59 15.40 -5.45
CA LEU A 105 -7.68 15.78 -6.89
C LEU A 105 -9.11 15.76 -7.47
N LYS A 106 -10.11 15.39 -6.65
CA LYS A 106 -11.53 15.35 -6.99
C LYS A 106 -12.29 16.63 -6.65
N GLN A 107 -11.70 17.55 -5.90
CA GLN A 107 -12.27 18.88 -5.60
C GLN A 107 -11.80 19.90 -6.64
#